data_AF-A0A6V7TXB4-F1
#
_entry.id   AF-A0A6V7TXB4-F1
#
_cell.length_a   1.000
_cell.length_b   1.000
_cell.length_c   1.000
_cell.angle_alpha   90.00
_cell.angle_beta   90.00
_cell.angle_gamma   90.00
#
_symmetry.space_group_name_H-M   'P 1'
#
loop_
_entity.id
_entity.type
_entity.pdbx_description
1 polymer ?
#
loop_
_entity_poly.entity_id
_entity_poly.type
_entity_poly.pdbx_seq_one_letter_code
_entity_poly.pdbx_strand_id
1 'polypeptide(L)'
;MENDPHGIILAFINLLTAQLQIEEIFSFDEVRYLLPILIKMIQTGELTFKSDFDFQFKDAVEFIKKELGDKSVELLKPENADDGDKQEIANIIFALIFILYKNQRAKFDYLCEKLDEKNSAEILHLLKHLDNFDRLSPIPFSSILNNSSSNNLFSSNNSNFQIFSSQNQKENLEEISKYKIKSAELETKYSQIESINFKLNEQLGNAQNEFIDLENKYENLKQADNKKQGSIELLNIQLREITDELETCRYNNSQLQRELKSLNERHSRAIQKSADDLKSKEDEVKLLYIRLDALVKQITEKDSSENKLKFMEQQIANQQGTIEELRSGLEQTLDRANFAETELIKYKRLQNNNTSIQNNTNSNTDPDNSISLHDDLNSCKIEENQSNLNDLSDHQTASQSDDFAKLKTRLQLIEYEKSELEELNNCQSKNILEKAKEIERFKQECESNQNELKKMQQKEALFIEKNKNIEEENSQLKNTIKRLEAAQFISDYNNLHVQQQQQKSSFSSTLFKKFKWISIFCVSIALIFWFLWFIEFTLEITYLQN
;
A
#
# COMPACT_ATOMS: atom_id res chain seq x y z
N MET A 1 2.34 -55.26 23.10
CA MET A 1 2.27 -54.24 22.04
C MET A 1 3.69 -53.95 21.65
N GLU A 2 4.11 -54.46 20.49
CA GLU A 2 5.41 -54.17 19.91
C GLU A 2 5.58 -52.66 19.80
N ASN A 3 6.73 -52.17 20.25
CA ASN A 3 7.05 -50.75 20.20
C ASN A 3 7.34 -50.41 18.74
N ASP A 4 6.43 -49.68 18.10
CA ASP A 4 6.63 -49.16 16.75
C ASP A 4 7.31 -47.79 16.84
N PRO A 5 8.62 -47.68 16.56
CA PRO A 5 9.34 -46.40 16.61
C PRO A 5 8.75 -45.37 15.64
N HIS A 6 8.12 -45.81 14.55
CA HIS A 6 7.41 -44.93 13.63
C HIS A 6 6.14 -44.37 14.28
N GLY A 7 5.38 -45.20 15.00
CA GLY A 7 4.23 -44.77 15.79
C GLY A 7 4.58 -43.74 16.86
N ILE A 8 5.75 -43.84 17.49
CA ILE A 8 6.21 -42.88 18.52
C ILE A 8 6.56 -41.53 17.90
N ILE A 9 7.28 -41.55 16.77
CA ILE A 9 7.58 -40.32 16.01
C ILE A 9 6.28 -39.66 15.55
N LEU A 10 5.34 -40.45 15.02
CA LEU A 10 4.05 -39.94 14.55
C LEU A 10 3.22 -39.36 15.71
N ALA A 11 3.21 -39.99 16.88
CA ALA A 11 2.56 -39.46 18.07
C ALA A 11 3.16 -38.12 18.52
N PHE A 12 4.48 -37.97 18.46
CA PHE A 12 5.15 -36.70 18.75
C PHE A 12 4.77 -35.61 17.73
N ILE A 13 4.67 -35.98 16.46
CA ILE A 13 4.24 -35.08 15.39
C ILE A 13 2.77 -34.67 15.54
N ASN A 14 1.88 -35.60 15.87
CA ASN A 14 0.46 -35.32 16.11
C ASN A 14 0.24 -34.45 17.35
N LEU A 15 1.13 -34.48 18.33
CA LEU A 15 1.14 -33.53 19.43
C LEU A 15 1.42 -32.09 18.95
N LEU A 16 2.35 -31.92 17.99
CA LEU A 16 2.68 -30.61 17.42
C LEU A 16 1.52 -30.05 16.58
N THR A 17 0.88 -30.88 15.76
CA THR A 17 -0.30 -30.47 14.98
C THR A 17 -1.47 -30.11 15.87
N ALA A 18 -1.71 -30.87 16.94
CA ALA A 18 -2.73 -30.56 17.94
C ALA A 18 -2.50 -29.20 18.63
N GLN A 19 -1.25 -28.86 18.96
CA GLN A 19 -0.94 -27.53 19.52
C GLN A 19 -1.14 -26.38 18.51
N LEU A 20 -1.01 -26.66 17.22
CA LEU A 20 -1.28 -25.73 16.12
C LEU A 20 -2.75 -25.72 15.67
N GLN A 21 -3.62 -26.54 16.29
CA GLN A 21 -5.02 -26.73 15.88
C GLN A 21 -5.16 -27.21 14.43
N ILE A 22 -4.22 -28.03 13.96
CA ILE A 22 -4.24 -28.70 12.66
C ILE A 22 -4.84 -30.11 12.86
N GLU A 23 -5.52 -30.63 11.84
CA GLU A 23 -6.01 -32.01 11.83
C GLU A 23 -4.86 -33.01 12.07
N GLU A 24 -5.20 -34.13 12.70
CA GLU A 24 -4.25 -35.19 13.01
C GLU A 24 -3.69 -35.80 11.71
N ILE A 25 -2.38 -36.04 11.69
CA ILE A 25 -1.75 -36.67 10.55
C ILE A 25 -1.83 -38.18 10.71
N PHE A 26 -2.44 -38.83 9.71
CA PHE A 26 -2.64 -40.27 9.71
C PHE A 26 -1.51 -41.03 8.98
N SER A 27 -0.63 -40.32 8.26
CA SER A 27 0.45 -40.95 7.48
C SER A 27 1.72 -40.09 7.39
N PHE A 28 2.88 -40.74 7.25
CA PHE A 28 4.16 -40.06 7.06
C PHE A 28 4.25 -39.23 5.76
N ASP A 29 3.36 -39.50 4.80
CA ASP A 29 3.32 -38.81 3.50
C ASP A 29 2.93 -37.32 3.67
N GLU A 30 2.18 -36.98 4.71
CA GLU A 30 1.75 -35.61 5.03
C GLU A 30 2.75 -34.85 5.91
N VAL A 31 3.75 -35.55 6.46
CA VAL A 31 4.71 -34.95 7.40
C VAL A 31 5.66 -33.97 6.70
N ARG A 32 5.81 -34.06 5.38
CA ARG A 32 6.58 -33.08 4.60
C ARG A 32 6.10 -31.64 4.85
N TYR A 33 4.79 -31.43 4.97
CA TYR A 33 4.21 -30.10 5.22
C TYR A 33 4.54 -29.54 6.61
N LEU A 34 5.00 -30.39 7.52
CA LEU A 34 5.38 -29.99 8.88
C LEU A 34 6.87 -29.69 9.04
N LEU A 35 7.73 -30.10 8.11
CA LEU A 35 9.17 -29.81 8.19
C LEU A 35 9.48 -28.31 8.36
N PRO A 36 8.84 -27.38 7.62
CA PRO A 36 9.10 -25.95 7.79
C PRO A 36 8.72 -25.44 9.18
N ILE A 37 7.65 -26.01 9.76
CA ILE A 37 7.14 -25.67 11.09
C ILE A 37 8.12 -26.17 12.15
N LEU A 38 8.57 -27.42 12.03
CA LEU A 38 9.48 -28.06 12.98
C LEU A 38 10.84 -27.36 12.98
N ILE A 39 11.38 -27.02 11.82
CA ILE A 39 12.63 -26.26 11.69
C ILE A 39 12.49 -24.86 12.27
N LYS A 40 11.37 -24.16 12.01
CA LYS A 40 11.14 -22.84 12.60
C LYS A 40 11.04 -22.92 14.12
N MET A 41 10.38 -23.95 14.65
CA MET A 41 10.31 -24.20 16.10
C MET A 41 11.71 -24.43 16.68
N ILE A 42 12.57 -25.19 16.02
CA ILE A 42 13.96 -25.40 16.45
C ILE A 42 14.72 -24.06 16.48
N GLN A 43 14.58 -23.24 15.44
CA GLN A 43 15.29 -21.97 15.30
C GLN A 43 14.83 -20.88 16.28
N THR A 44 13.52 -20.79 16.50
CA THR A 44 12.91 -19.66 17.25
C THR A 44 12.44 -20.04 18.65
N GLY A 45 12.28 -21.34 18.94
CA GLY A 45 11.63 -21.84 20.16
C GLY A 45 10.11 -21.67 20.17
N GLU A 46 9.52 -21.05 19.14
CA GLU A 46 8.09 -20.79 19.04
C GLU A 46 7.43 -21.71 18.01
N LEU A 47 6.36 -22.39 18.43
CA LEU A 47 5.54 -23.20 17.56
C LEU A 47 4.58 -22.27 16.80
N THR A 48 4.94 -21.92 15.57
CA THR A 48 4.15 -21.05 14.70
C THR A 48 3.90 -21.72 13.37
N PHE A 49 2.68 -21.57 12.86
CA PHE A 49 2.35 -22.08 11.53
C PHE A 49 3.24 -21.43 10.47
N LYS A 50 3.82 -22.25 9.59
CA LYS A 50 4.60 -21.82 8.43
C LYS A 50 4.27 -22.73 7.27
N SER A 51 3.61 -22.18 6.26
CA SER A 51 3.40 -22.87 4.98
C SER A 51 4.55 -22.54 4.03
N ASP A 52 5.28 -23.55 3.61
CA ASP A 52 6.26 -23.47 2.53
C ASP A 52 6.09 -24.71 1.66
N PHE A 53 5.29 -24.57 0.60
CA PHE A 53 4.92 -25.68 -0.27
C PHE A 53 6.06 -26.17 -1.16
N ASP A 54 7.09 -25.33 -1.35
CA ASP A 54 8.27 -25.66 -2.13
C ASP A 54 9.35 -26.37 -1.28
N PHE A 55 9.16 -26.45 0.04
CA PHE A 55 10.11 -27.06 0.97
C PHE A 55 10.25 -28.58 0.73
N GLN A 56 11.49 -29.05 0.60
CA GLN A 56 11.85 -30.45 0.31
C GLN A 56 12.59 -31.09 1.49
N PHE A 57 12.65 -32.43 1.52
CA PHE A 57 13.44 -33.15 2.53
C PHE A 57 14.94 -32.80 2.44
N LYS A 58 15.42 -32.44 1.25
CA LYS A 58 16.78 -31.93 1.05
C LYS A 58 17.07 -30.66 1.85
N ASP A 59 16.11 -29.74 1.94
CA ASP A 59 16.26 -28.50 2.73
C ASP A 59 16.32 -28.82 4.24
N ALA A 60 15.56 -29.82 4.69
CA ALA A 60 15.64 -30.31 6.07
C ALA A 60 17.01 -30.95 6.36
N VAL A 61 17.56 -31.74 5.45
CA VAL A 61 18.89 -32.35 5.61
C VAL A 61 19.99 -31.28 5.60
N GLU A 62 19.89 -30.24 4.77
CA GLU A 62 20.84 -29.12 4.80
C GLU A 62 20.78 -28.36 6.14
N PHE A 63 19.59 -28.20 6.71
CA PHE A 63 19.45 -27.66 8.06
C PHE A 63 20.08 -28.57 9.13
N ILE A 64 19.83 -29.89 9.09
CA ILE A 64 20.44 -30.86 10.02
C ILE A 64 21.97 -30.82 9.89
N LYS A 65 22.48 -30.75 8.66
CA LYS A 65 23.91 -30.66 8.36
C LYS A 65 24.55 -29.45 9.03
N LYS A 66 23.87 -28.30 8.99
CA LYS A 66 24.34 -27.06 9.64
C LYS A 66 24.40 -27.20 11.17
N GLU A 67 23.43 -27.88 11.77
CA GLU A 67 23.30 -27.98 13.24
C GLU A 67 24.16 -29.10 13.86
N LEU A 68 24.24 -30.26 13.20
CA LEU A 68 24.92 -31.45 13.72
C LEU A 68 26.29 -31.73 13.05
N GLY A 69 26.56 -31.13 11.89
CA GLY A 69 27.81 -31.25 11.15
C GLY A 69 27.77 -32.25 9.98
N ASP A 70 28.65 -32.04 9.00
CA ASP A 70 28.66 -32.75 7.71
C ASP A 70 28.61 -34.28 7.80
N LYS A 71 29.33 -34.86 8.75
CA LYS A 71 29.40 -36.32 8.91
C LYS A 71 28.12 -36.92 9.47
N SER A 72 27.36 -36.17 10.27
CA SER A 72 26.15 -36.66 10.92
C SER A 72 25.02 -36.99 9.94
N VAL A 73 25.00 -36.31 8.79
CA VAL A 73 23.97 -36.49 7.74
C VAL A 73 24.40 -37.48 6.64
N GLU A 74 25.61 -38.04 6.71
CA GLU A 74 26.18 -38.91 5.66
C GLU A 74 25.32 -40.17 5.38
N LEU A 75 24.54 -40.59 6.37
CA LEU A 75 23.65 -41.75 6.28
C LEU A 75 22.19 -41.39 5.98
N LEU A 76 21.85 -40.09 5.91
CA LEU A 76 20.52 -39.61 5.52
C LEU A 76 20.44 -39.44 4.01
N LYS A 77 19.32 -39.89 3.43
CA LYS A 77 19.06 -39.91 1.98
C LYS A 77 17.79 -39.13 1.67
N PRO A 78 17.86 -37.79 1.53
CA PRO A 78 16.67 -36.97 1.30
C PRO A 78 15.90 -37.38 0.04
N GLU A 79 16.58 -37.90 -0.99
CA GLU A 79 15.93 -38.35 -2.23
C GLU A 79 14.97 -39.52 -1.97
N ASN A 80 15.34 -40.47 -1.10
CA ASN A 80 14.49 -41.60 -0.75
C ASN A 80 13.26 -41.14 0.06
N ALA A 81 13.41 -40.12 0.91
CA ALA A 81 12.30 -39.53 1.64
C ALA A 81 11.33 -38.77 0.71
N ASP A 82 11.84 -38.07 -0.30
CA ASP A 82 11.01 -37.43 -1.33
C ASP A 82 10.23 -38.47 -2.17
N ASP A 83 10.78 -39.68 -2.35
CA ASP A 83 10.13 -40.82 -2.99
C ASP A 83 9.11 -41.57 -2.08
N GLY A 84 8.92 -41.12 -0.84
CA GLY A 84 7.95 -41.68 0.11
C GLY A 84 8.47 -42.84 0.97
N ASP A 85 9.79 -43.01 1.10
CA ASP A 85 10.37 -44.00 2.02
C ASP A 85 10.10 -43.61 3.48
N LYS A 86 9.15 -44.30 4.11
CA LYS A 86 8.73 -44.05 5.50
C LYS A 86 9.87 -44.13 6.51
N GLN A 87 10.82 -45.05 6.31
CA GLN A 87 11.95 -45.18 7.23
C GLN A 87 12.86 -43.96 7.12
N GLU A 88 13.06 -43.45 5.92
CA GLU A 88 13.92 -42.30 5.71
C GLU A 88 13.27 -40.99 6.18
N ILE A 89 11.96 -40.84 5.95
CA ILE A 89 11.17 -39.75 6.54
C ILE A 89 11.30 -39.77 8.07
N ALA A 90 11.15 -40.94 8.69
CA ALA A 90 11.32 -41.11 10.14
C ALA A 90 12.74 -40.78 10.62
N ASN A 91 13.78 -41.19 9.88
CA ASN A 91 15.17 -40.86 10.21
C ASN A 91 15.39 -39.33 10.22
N ILE A 92 14.87 -38.62 9.21
CA ILE A 92 15.01 -37.16 9.09
C ILE A 92 14.24 -36.45 10.21
N ILE A 93 13.00 -36.86 10.50
CA ILE A 93 12.22 -36.29 11.60
C ILE A 93 12.91 -36.54 12.94
N PHE A 94 13.42 -37.75 13.15
CA PHE A 94 14.11 -38.11 14.38
C PHE A 94 15.37 -37.26 14.58
N ALA A 95 16.13 -37.00 13.51
CA ALA A 95 17.26 -36.08 13.55
C ALA A 95 16.83 -34.65 13.91
N LEU A 96 15.71 -34.17 13.37
CA LEU A 96 15.16 -32.85 13.73
C LEU A 96 14.70 -32.80 15.20
N ILE A 97 14.04 -33.84 15.70
CA ILE A 97 13.64 -33.94 17.12
C ILE A 97 14.88 -33.93 18.03
N PHE A 98 15.98 -34.57 17.61
CA PHE A 98 17.24 -34.51 18.35
C PHE A 98 17.84 -33.10 18.40
N ILE A 99 17.76 -32.35 17.31
CA ILE A 99 18.18 -30.94 17.31
C ILE A 99 17.24 -30.11 18.20
N LEU A 100 15.93 -30.36 18.19
CA LEU A 100 14.98 -29.72 19.10
C LEU A 100 15.35 -29.99 20.57
N TYR A 101 15.69 -31.24 20.89
CA TYR A 101 16.16 -31.64 22.22
C TYR A 101 17.44 -30.90 22.64
N LYS A 102 18.40 -30.74 21.72
CA LYS A 102 19.67 -30.05 21.99
C LYS A 102 19.53 -28.53 22.09
N ASN A 103 18.79 -27.91 21.17
CA ASN A 103 18.73 -26.45 21.04
C ASN A 103 17.61 -25.82 21.88
N GLN A 104 16.47 -26.53 22.05
CA GLN A 104 15.26 -26.01 22.70
C GLN A 104 14.76 -26.95 23.80
N ARG A 105 15.66 -27.38 24.68
CA ARG A 105 15.39 -28.41 25.71
C ARG A 105 14.13 -28.14 26.55
N ALA A 106 13.91 -26.90 27.00
CA ALA A 106 12.72 -26.56 27.78
C ALA A 106 11.40 -26.76 27.01
N LYS A 107 11.40 -26.54 25.68
CA LYS A 107 10.23 -26.78 24.82
C LYS A 107 10.04 -28.26 24.55
N PHE A 108 11.13 -28.99 24.34
CA PHE A 108 11.08 -30.44 24.22
C PHE A 108 10.51 -31.09 25.49
N ASP A 109 11.02 -30.70 26.67
CA ASP A 109 10.55 -31.22 27.96
C ASP A 109 9.04 -30.96 28.15
N TYR A 110 8.57 -29.75 27.82
CA TYR A 110 7.14 -29.40 27.83
C TYR A 110 6.29 -30.25 26.87
N LEU A 111 6.82 -30.62 25.70
CA LEU A 111 6.12 -31.51 24.77
C LEU A 111 6.08 -32.94 25.30
N CYS A 112 7.18 -33.42 25.88
CA CYS A 112 7.24 -34.73 26.50
C CYS A 112 6.27 -34.88 27.69
N GLU A 113 6.02 -33.82 28.46
CA GLU A 113 5.01 -33.82 29.54
C GLU A 113 3.58 -34.04 29.03
N LYS A 114 3.30 -33.68 27.77
CA LYS A 114 1.97 -33.85 27.15
C LYS A 114 1.83 -35.14 26.35
N LEU A 115 2.91 -35.87 26.17
CA LEU A 115 2.91 -37.18 25.52
C LEU A 115 2.64 -38.25 26.58
N ASP A 116 2.05 -39.39 26.19
CA ASP A 116 1.87 -40.52 27.10
C ASP A 116 3.20 -40.92 27.75
N GLU A 117 3.20 -41.23 29.06
CA GLU A 117 4.41 -41.55 29.84
C GLU A 117 5.30 -42.61 29.19
N LYS A 118 4.68 -43.59 28.51
CA LYS A 118 5.41 -44.62 27.76
C LYS A 118 6.15 -44.04 26.56
N ASN A 119 5.46 -43.23 25.75
CA ASN A 119 6.04 -42.65 24.54
C ASN A 119 7.10 -41.59 24.89
N SER A 120 6.91 -40.83 25.97
CA SER A 120 7.85 -39.80 26.43
C SER A 120 9.14 -40.43 26.96
N ALA A 121 9.04 -41.52 27.73
CA ALA A 121 10.20 -42.27 28.18
C ALA A 121 10.98 -42.89 27.02
N GLU A 122 10.28 -43.42 26.02
CA GLU A 122 10.88 -44.11 24.88
C GLU A 122 11.57 -43.14 23.91
N ILE A 123 10.95 -42.01 23.58
CA ILE A 123 11.59 -40.99 22.74
C ILE A 123 12.82 -40.39 23.44
N LEU A 124 12.75 -40.15 24.75
CA LEU A 124 13.90 -39.66 25.53
C LEU A 124 15.04 -40.69 25.56
N HIS A 125 14.72 -41.98 25.68
CA HIS A 125 15.71 -43.05 25.61
C HIS A 125 16.41 -43.09 24.25
N LEU A 126 15.65 -43.03 23.14
CA LEU A 126 16.19 -43.01 21.79
C LEU A 126 17.10 -41.80 21.56
N LEU A 127 16.73 -40.61 22.05
CA LEU A 127 17.55 -39.40 21.93
C LEU A 127 18.83 -39.46 22.78
N LYS A 128 18.80 -40.08 23.96
CA LYS A 128 20.02 -40.30 24.77
C LYS A 128 21.03 -41.22 24.09
N HIS A 129 20.58 -42.15 23.24
CA HIS A 129 21.51 -42.95 22.41
C HIS A 129 22.26 -42.08 21.40
N LEU A 130 21.63 -41.02 20.89
CA LEU A 130 22.26 -40.08 19.96
C LEU A 130 23.29 -39.16 20.63
N ASP A 131 23.21 -38.94 21.95
CA ASP A 131 24.23 -38.16 22.69
C ASP A 131 25.60 -38.85 22.73
N ASN A 132 25.67 -40.16 22.47
CA ASN A 132 26.92 -40.91 22.42
C ASN A 132 27.71 -40.70 21.11
N PHE A 133 27.15 -39.94 20.16
CA PHE A 133 27.78 -39.68 18.86
C PHE A 133 28.30 -38.25 18.79
N ASP A 134 29.60 -38.10 18.53
CA ASP A 134 30.24 -36.81 18.31
C ASP A 134 29.99 -36.27 16.90
N ARG A 135 30.09 -34.95 16.73
CA ARG A 135 29.98 -34.23 15.44
C ARG A 135 30.90 -34.74 14.32
N LEU A 136 31.90 -35.55 14.67
CA LEU A 136 32.90 -36.11 13.77
C LEU A 136 32.60 -37.56 13.32
N SER A 137 31.46 -38.11 13.72
CA SER A 137 31.04 -39.48 13.41
C SER A 137 29.70 -39.52 12.66
N PRO A 138 29.52 -40.45 11.70
CA PRO A 138 28.23 -40.68 11.08
C PRO A 138 27.25 -41.30 12.08
N ILE A 139 26.03 -40.78 12.10
CA ILE A 139 24.99 -41.20 13.05
C ILE A 139 24.09 -42.23 12.38
N PRO A 140 24.01 -43.48 12.90
CA PRO A 140 23.18 -44.52 12.31
C PRO A 140 21.72 -44.41 12.78
N PHE A 141 21.01 -43.37 12.34
CA PHE A 141 19.63 -43.06 12.76
C PHE A 141 18.68 -44.27 12.58
N SER A 142 18.75 -44.96 11.46
CA SER A 142 17.89 -46.13 11.19
C SER A 142 18.17 -47.29 12.15
N SER A 143 19.43 -47.51 12.53
CA SER A 143 19.80 -48.57 13.49
C SER A 143 19.34 -48.22 14.91
N ILE A 144 19.39 -46.94 15.29
CA ILE A 144 18.96 -46.48 16.61
C ILE A 144 17.45 -46.58 16.74
N LEU A 145 16.70 -46.13 15.72
CA LEU A 145 15.24 -46.24 15.69
C LEU A 145 14.76 -47.70 15.73
N ASN A 146 15.44 -48.60 15.03
CA ASN A 146 15.01 -50.00 14.91
C ASN A 146 15.49 -50.92 16.05
N ASN A 147 16.44 -50.48 16.90
CA ASN A 147 17.00 -51.29 18.00
C ASN A 147 16.36 -51.03 19.37
N SER A 148 15.12 -50.54 19.44
CA SER A 148 14.39 -50.31 20.70
C SER A 148 14.10 -51.58 21.54
N SER A 149 14.59 -52.76 21.14
CA SER A 149 14.25 -54.06 21.74
C SER A 149 15.38 -54.88 22.39
N SER A 150 16.63 -54.39 22.52
CA SER A 150 17.70 -55.20 23.16
C SER A 150 18.48 -54.48 24.26
N ASN A 151 18.05 -54.68 25.51
CA ASN A 151 18.91 -54.55 26.68
C ASN A 151 19.94 -55.69 26.70
N ASN A 152 21.24 -55.34 26.71
CA ASN A 152 22.41 -56.06 27.25
C ASN A 152 23.55 -56.12 26.23
N LEU A 153 24.55 -55.25 26.38
CA LEU A 153 25.91 -55.58 25.97
C LEU A 153 26.92 -54.61 26.61
N PHE A 154 27.37 -54.86 27.84
CA PHE A 154 28.72 -54.50 28.31
C PHE A 154 29.07 -55.32 29.57
N SER A 155 29.84 -56.39 29.36
CA SER A 155 30.68 -57.05 30.37
C SER A 155 31.97 -57.48 29.69
N SER A 156 33.09 -56.86 30.05
CA SER A 156 34.45 -57.28 29.67
C SER A 156 35.39 -56.89 30.82
N ASN A 157 35.69 -57.84 31.70
CA ASN A 157 36.87 -58.72 31.69
C ASN A 157 38.13 -58.05 32.25
N ASN A 158 38.37 -58.27 33.54
CA ASN A 158 39.65 -58.04 34.21
C ASN A 158 40.39 -59.38 34.31
N SER A 159 41.48 -59.53 33.57
CA SER A 159 42.34 -60.72 33.59
C SER A 159 43.55 -60.51 34.51
N ASN A 160 43.73 -61.44 35.45
CA ASN A 160 44.87 -61.60 36.35
C ASN A 160 46.21 -61.75 35.61
N PHE A 161 47.26 -61.10 36.13
CA PHE A 161 48.66 -61.44 35.81
C PHE A 161 49.40 -61.80 37.10
N GLN A 162 49.80 -63.08 37.21
CA GLN A 162 50.74 -63.58 38.22
C GLN A 162 52.18 -63.37 37.73
N ILE A 163 53.03 -62.84 38.61
CA ILE A 163 54.48 -62.73 38.42
C ILE A 163 55.14 -63.90 39.17
N PHE A 164 56.01 -64.65 38.49
CA PHE A 164 56.98 -65.55 39.12
C PHE A 164 58.41 -65.05 38.90
N SER A 165 59.24 -65.47 39.85
CA SER A 165 60.48 -64.87 40.34
C SER A 165 61.77 -65.50 39.79
N SER A 166 62.84 -64.70 39.91
CA SER A 166 64.19 -65.02 40.41
C SER A 166 65.14 -65.98 39.63
N GLN A 167 66.24 -65.37 39.17
CA GLN A 167 67.66 -65.67 39.45
C GLN A 167 68.26 -67.06 39.17
N ASN A 168 69.38 -67.05 38.42
CA ASN A 168 70.54 -67.89 38.74
C ASN A 168 71.87 -67.20 38.35
N GLN A 169 72.76 -67.10 39.33
CA GLN A 169 74.05 -66.40 39.29
C GLN A 169 75.15 -67.32 38.73
N LYS A 170 75.56 -67.12 37.46
CA LYS A 170 76.87 -67.58 36.95
C LYS A 170 77.37 -66.89 35.66
N GLU A 171 76.77 -65.78 35.24
CA GLU A 171 77.15 -64.99 34.04
C GLU A 171 77.87 -63.64 34.38
N ASN A 172 78.36 -63.51 35.61
CA ASN A 172 78.59 -62.26 36.33
C ASN A 172 79.71 -61.30 35.84
N LEU A 173 80.35 -61.49 34.68
CA LEU A 173 81.44 -60.60 34.20
C LEU A 173 81.24 -60.13 32.75
N GLU A 174 80.71 -61.00 31.88
CA GLU A 174 80.21 -60.61 30.55
C GLU A 174 78.84 -59.93 30.62
N GLU A 175 78.01 -60.30 31.60
CA GLU A 175 76.77 -59.57 31.87
C GLU A 175 77.03 -58.15 32.35
N ILE A 176 78.00 -57.91 33.24
CA ILE A 176 78.25 -56.56 33.81
C ILE A 176 78.63 -55.55 32.72
N SER A 177 79.39 -55.96 31.71
CA SER A 177 79.77 -55.11 30.57
C SER A 177 78.59 -54.88 29.61
N LYS A 178 77.77 -55.91 29.34
CA LYS A 178 76.48 -55.74 28.62
C LYS A 178 75.48 -54.87 29.39
N TYR A 179 75.43 -54.95 30.72
CA TYR A 179 74.59 -54.13 31.58
C TYR A 179 75.07 -52.67 31.60
N LYS A 180 76.38 -52.39 31.57
CA LYS A 180 76.90 -51.03 31.42
C LYS A 180 76.52 -50.38 30.08
N ILE A 181 76.63 -51.12 28.97
CA ILE A 181 76.22 -50.63 27.65
C ILE A 181 74.70 -50.43 27.60
N LYS A 182 73.92 -51.40 28.10
CA LYS A 182 72.45 -51.25 28.25
C LYS A 182 72.07 -50.08 29.16
N SER A 183 72.83 -49.81 30.21
CA SER A 183 72.60 -48.68 31.12
C SER A 183 72.80 -47.35 30.41
N ALA A 184 73.88 -47.20 29.64
CA ALA A 184 74.14 -45.99 28.86
C ALA A 184 73.10 -45.79 27.72
N GLU A 185 72.66 -46.88 27.06
CA GLU A 185 71.53 -46.84 26.12
C GLU A 185 70.21 -46.48 26.80
N LEU A 186 69.97 -46.96 28.03
CA LEU A 186 68.79 -46.60 28.81
C LEU A 186 68.83 -45.13 29.21
N GLU A 187 69.98 -44.60 29.62
CA GLU A 187 70.16 -43.22 30.06
C GLU A 187 70.00 -42.22 28.90
N THR A 188 70.50 -42.57 27.71
CA THR A 188 70.27 -41.80 26.48
C THR A 188 68.81 -41.84 26.03
N LYS A 189 68.15 -43.01 26.11
CA LYS A 189 66.69 -43.11 25.88
C LYS A 189 65.90 -42.32 26.90
N TYR A 190 66.31 -42.30 28.17
CA TYR A 190 65.66 -41.53 29.22
C TYR A 190 65.77 -40.03 28.95
N SER A 191 66.96 -39.55 28.57
CA SER A 191 67.16 -38.15 28.18
C SER A 191 66.34 -37.75 26.95
N GLN A 192 66.18 -38.65 25.97
CA GLN A 192 65.30 -38.41 24.82
C GLN A 192 63.83 -38.35 25.23
N ILE A 193 63.38 -39.23 26.12
CA ILE A 193 62.02 -39.22 26.66
C ILE A 193 61.75 -37.93 27.44
N GLU A 194 62.71 -37.47 28.24
CA GLU A 194 62.61 -36.22 29.01
C GLU A 194 62.49 -35.00 28.09
N SER A 195 63.29 -34.95 27.01
CA SER A 195 63.18 -33.95 25.95
C SER A 195 61.82 -33.98 25.24
N ILE A 196 61.28 -35.16 24.95
CA ILE A 196 59.97 -35.31 24.31
C ILE A 196 58.85 -34.85 25.27
N ASN A 197 58.92 -35.22 26.55
CA ASN A 197 57.97 -34.78 27.57
C ASN A 197 57.97 -33.26 27.74
N PHE A 198 59.13 -32.63 27.69
CA PHE A 198 59.21 -31.17 27.76
C PHE A 198 58.50 -30.51 26.58
N LYS A 199 58.72 -31.00 25.35
CA LYS A 199 58.04 -30.52 24.14
C LYS A 199 56.53 -30.77 24.16
N LEU A 200 56.10 -31.94 24.65
CA LEU A 200 54.69 -32.26 24.79
C LEU A 200 53.99 -31.36 25.82
N ASN A 201 54.64 -31.05 26.95
CA ASN A 201 54.10 -30.12 27.94
C ASN A 201 54.01 -28.70 27.39
N GLU A 202 54.99 -28.25 26.61
CA GLU A 202 54.93 -26.95 25.94
C GLU A 202 53.78 -26.90 24.92
N GLN A 203 53.62 -27.94 24.09
CA GLN A 203 52.49 -28.06 23.15
C GLN A 203 51.14 -28.10 23.86
N LEU A 204 51.04 -28.81 24.97
CA LEU A 204 49.83 -28.87 25.79
C LEU A 204 49.48 -27.49 26.35
N GLY A 205 50.47 -26.76 26.88
CA GLY A 205 50.27 -25.39 27.37
C GLY A 205 49.79 -24.44 26.27
N ASN A 206 50.36 -24.53 25.06
CA ASN A 206 49.92 -23.73 23.92
C ASN A 206 48.49 -24.08 23.49
N ALA A 207 48.14 -25.37 23.42
CA ALA A 207 46.80 -25.82 23.09
C ALA A 207 45.75 -25.38 24.12
N GLN A 208 46.11 -25.38 25.42
CA GLN A 208 45.24 -24.87 26.49
C GLN A 208 45.00 -23.36 26.35
N ASN A 209 46.03 -22.58 26.02
CA ASN A 209 45.88 -21.15 25.79
C ASN A 209 45.02 -20.85 24.56
N GLU A 210 45.20 -21.59 23.45
CA GLU A 210 44.35 -21.48 22.27
C GLU A 210 42.88 -21.82 22.58
N PHE A 211 42.65 -22.83 23.44
CA PHE A 211 41.31 -23.19 23.88
C PHE A 211 40.64 -22.06 24.68
N ILE A 212 41.37 -21.44 25.61
CA ILE A 212 40.87 -20.29 26.39
C ILE A 212 40.55 -19.10 25.47
N ASP A 213 41.41 -18.82 24.48
CA ASP A 213 41.17 -17.77 23.50
C ASP A 213 39.93 -18.05 22.63
N LEU A 214 39.70 -19.31 22.25
CA LEU A 214 38.51 -19.73 21.52
C LEU A 214 37.25 -19.62 22.38
N GLU A 215 37.31 -19.99 23.65
CA GLU A 215 36.20 -19.86 24.61
C GLU A 215 35.81 -18.37 24.79
N ASN A 216 36.80 -17.49 24.93
CA ASN A 216 36.58 -16.04 25.00
C ASN A 216 35.94 -15.50 23.71
N LYS A 217 36.39 -15.96 22.53
CA LYS A 217 35.78 -15.57 21.24
C LYS A 217 34.34 -16.06 21.13
N TYR A 218 34.06 -17.27 21.59
CA TYR A 218 32.71 -17.85 21.59
C TYR A 218 31.75 -17.05 22.48
N GLU A 219 32.15 -16.70 23.70
CA GLU A 219 31.31 -15.88 24.59
C GLU A 219 31.08 -14.46 24.05
N ASN A 220 32.09 -13.86 23.40
CA ASN A 220 31.90 -12.57 22.73
C ASN A 220 30.91 -12.66 21.55
N LEU A 221 30.97 -13.73 20.76
CA LEU A 221 30.01 -13.98 19.68
C LEU A 221 28.59 -14.17 20.23
N LYS A 222 28.44 -14.95 21.30
CA LYS A 222 27.16 -15.18 21.98
C LYS A 222 26.55 -13.89 22.51
N GLN A 223 27.36 -13.01 23.11
CA GLN A 223 26.90 -11.68 23.54
C GLN A 223 26.49 -10.79 22.36
N ALA A 224 27.22 -10.85 21.25
CA ALA A 224 26.88 -10.10 20.04
C ALA A 224 25.56 -10.58 19.42
N ASP A 225 25.32 -11.90 19.39
CA ASP A 225 24.06 -12.47 18.90
C ASP A 225 22.89 -12.11 19.81
N ASN A 226 23.05 -12.16 21.14
CA ASN A 226 22.01 -11.71 22.06
C ASN A 226 21.64 -10.23 21.85
N LYS A 227 22.63 -9.36 21.59
CA LYS A 227 22.38 -7.94 21.28
C LYS A 227 21.65 -7.76 19.94
N LYS A 228 22.02 -8.54 18.92
CA LYS A 228 21.33 -8.54 17.63
C LYS A 228 19.89 -9.01 17.78
N GLN A 229 19.66 -10.07 18.56
CA GLN A 229 18.33 -10.61 18.82
C GLN A 229 17.43 -9.58 19.52
N GLY A 230 17.93 -8.90 20.55
CA GLY A 230 17.20 -7.80 21.20
C GLY A 230 16.92 -6.63 20.24
N SER A 231 17.82 -6.35 19.30
CA SER A 231 17.60 -5.32 18.27
C SER A 231 16.53 -5.74 17.26
N ILE A 232 16.50 -7.01 16.88
CA ILE A 232 15.48 -7.59 15.98
C ILE A 232 14.10 -7.57 16.65
N GLU A 233 14.02 -7.92 17.93
CA GLU A 233 12.77 -7.86 18.70
C GLU A 233 12.22 -6.42 18.77
N LEU A 234 13.09 -5.44 19.05
CA LEU A 234 12.69 -4.03 19.03
C LEU A 234 12.18 -3.59 17.65
N LEU A 235 12.87 -4.01 16.58
CA LEU A 235 12.45 -3.73 15.21
C LEU A 235 11.10 -4.36 14.88
N ASN A 236 10.84 -5.59 15.34
CA ASN A 236 9.56 -6.25 15.16
C ASN A 236 8.41 -5.54 15.90
N ILE A 237 8.67 -5.00 17.10
CA ILE A 237 7.69 -4.19 17.84
C ILE A 237 7.36 -2.92 17.05
N GLN A 238 8.38 -2.18 16.60
CA GLN A 238 8.17 -0.97 15.80
C GLN A 238 7.43 -1.25 14.48
N LEU A 239 7.74 -2.38 13.84
CA LEU A 239 7.09 -2.77 12.59
C LEU A 239 5.61 -3.12 12.79
N ARG A 240 5.26 -3.69 13.95
CA ARG A 240 3.87 -3.93 14.34
C ARG A 240 3.13 -2.63 14.59
N GLU A 241 3.72 -1.70 15.35
CA GLU A 241 3.13 -0.38 15.62
C GLU A 241 2.84 0.39 14.31
N ILE A 242 3.81 0.42 13.39
CA ILE A 242 3.64 1.05 12.07
C ILE A 242 2.53 0.35 11.27
N THR A 243 2.40 -0.98 11.37
CA THR A 243 1.35 -1.73 10.68
C THR A 243 -0.03 -1.36 11.21
N ASP A 244 -0.19 -1.28 12.52
CA ASP A 244 -1.44 -0.91 13.19
C ASP A 244 -1.85 0.55 12.86
N GLU A 245 -0.89 1.47 12.86
CA GLU A 245 -1.09 2.87 12.43
C GLU A 245 -1.52 2.95 10.96
N LEU A 246 -0.90 2.15 10.08
CA LEU A 246 -1.22 2.11 8.66
C LEU A 246 -2.61 1.54 8.40
N GLU A 247 -3.04 0.53 9.17
CA GLU A 247 -4.38 -0.03 9.08
C GLU A 247 -5.45 0.97 9.53
N THR A 248 -5.15 1.72 10.60
CA THR A 248 -6.00 2.83 11.08
C THR A 248 -6.10 3.93 10.01
N CYS A 249 -4.99 4.30 9.38
CA CYS A 249 -4.99 5.27 8.28
C CYS A 249 -5.79 4.79 7.07
N ARG A 250 -5.68 3.51 6.69
CA ARG A 250 -6.47 2.92 5.60
C ARG A 250 -7.97 2.96 5.90
N TYR A 251 -8.37 2.68 7.14
CA TYR A 251 -9.76 2.78 7.57
C TYR A 251 -10.27 4.23 7.46
N ASN A 252 -9.52 5.20 8.00
CA ASN A 252 -9.89 6.61 7.95
C ASN A 252 -9.96 7.14 6.51
N ASN A 253 -9.02 6.76 5.65
CA ASN A 253 -9.03 7.14 4.23
C ASN A 253 -10.28 6.56 3.53
N SER A 254 -10.66 5.32 3.84
CA SER A 254 -11.87 4.70 3.30
C SER A 254 -13.16 5.38 3.79
N GLN A 255 -13.17 5.95 5.00
CA GLN A 255 -14.26 6.79 5.47
C GLN A 255 -14.30 8.13 4.73
N LEU A 256 -13.16 8.82 4.64
CA LEU A 256 -13.05 10.10 3.94
C LEU A 256 -13.45 9.99 2.46
N GLN A 257 -13.09 8.91 1.77
CA GLN A 257 -13.53 8.66 0.39
C GLN A 257 -15.05 8.55 0.27
N ARG A 258 -15.71 7.90 1.24
CA ARG A 258 -17.19 7.80 1.27
C ARG A 258 -17.83 9.16 1.52
N GLU A 259 -17.27 9.94 2.46
CA GLU A 259 -17.76 11.30 2.74
C GLU A 259 -17.57 12.22 1.55
N LEU A 260 -16.41 12.17 0.90
CA LEU A 260 -16.09 12.98 -0.29
C LEU A 260 -17.01 12.62 -1.45
N LYS A 261 -17.29 11.32 -1.67
CA LYS A 261 -18.27 10.87 -2.66
C LYS A 261 -19.67 11.41 -2.36
N SER A 262 -20.13 11.27 -1.10
CA SER A 262 -21.43 11.78 -0.66
C SER A 262 -21.55 13.30 -0.80
N LEU A 263 -20.49 14.04 -0.46
CA LEU A 263 -20.45 15.48 -0.61
C LEU A 263 -20.48 15.89 -2.09
N ASN A 264 -19.71 15.21 -2.94
CA ASN A 264 -19.69 15.48 -4.38
C ASN A 264 -21.05 15.21 -5.03
N GLU A 265 -21.74 14.13 -4.63
CA GLU A 265 -23.10 13.84 -5.08
C GLU A 265 -24.11 14.90 -4.61
N ARG A 266 -23.97 15.43 -3.39
CA ARG A 266 -24.81 16.53 -2.87
C ARG A 266 -24.56 17.83 -3.64
N HIS A 267 -23.30 18.20 -3.88
CA HIS A 267 -22.93 19.37 -4.67
C HIS A 267 -23.41 19.25 -6.12
N SER A 268 -23.22 18.09 -6.75
CA SER A 268 -23.70 17.85 -8.11
C SER A 268 -25.22 18.02 -8.22
N ARG A 269 -25.97 17.47 -7.25
CA ARG A 269 -27.43 17.67 -7.16
C ARG A 269 -27.83 19.13 -6.92
N ALA A 270 -27.11 19.84 -6.05
CA ALA A 270 -27.38 21.25 -5.78
C ALA A 270 -27.10 22.15 -7.00
N ILE A 271 -26.00 21.89 -7.71
CA ILE A 271 -25.65 22.59 -8.95
C ILE A 271 -26.71 22.32 -10.01
N GLN A 272 -27.11 21.06 -10.19
CA GLN A 272 -28.14 20.71 -11.17
C GLN A 272 -29.47 21.41 -10.85
N LYS A 273 -29.91 21.37 -9.59
CA LYS A 273 -31.12 22.07 -9.15
C LYS A 273 -31.02 23.57 -9.42
N SER A 274 -29.89 24.20 -9.08
CA SER A 274 -29.67 25.62 -9.34
C SER A 274 -29.68 25.96 -10.83
N ALA A 275 -29.17 25.07 -11.68
CA ALA A 275 -29.20 25.24 -13.14
C ALA A 275 -30.64 25.14 -13.68
N ASP A 276 -31.42 24.19 -13.18
CA ASP A 276 -32.82 24.02 -13.56
C ASP A 276 -33.67 25.23 -13.11
N ASP A 277 -33.47 25.71 -11.88
CA ASP A 277 -34.12 26.90 -11.34
C ASP A 277 -33.75 28.15 -12.15
N LEU A 278 -32.46 28.33 -12.50
CA LEU A 278 -31.99 29.44 -13.34
C LEU A 278 -32.64 29.41 -14.72
N LYS A 279 -32.74 28.22 -15.34
CA LYS A 279 -33.38 28.06 -16.64
C LYS A 279 -34.87 28.40 -16.58
N SER A 280 -35.57 27.97 -15.53
CA SER A 280 -36.97 28.34 -15.31
C SER A 280 -37.14 29.86 -15.17
N LYS A 281 -36.23 30.54 -14.46
CA LYS A 281 -36.23 32.00 -14.36
C LYS A 281 -35.88 32.69 -15.68
N GLU A 282 -34.97 32.13 -16.46
CA GLU A 282 -34.66 32.64 -17.80
C GLU A 282 -35.89 32.57 -18.72
N ASP A 283 -36.64 31.47 -18.68
CA ASP A 283 -37.88 31.30 -19.45
C ASP A 283 -38.98 32.28 -18.98
N GLU A 284 -39.11 32.52 -17.67
CA GLU A 284 -40.00 33.54 -17.12
C GLU A 284 -39.64 34.95 -17.61
N VAL A 285 -38.35 35.30 -17.60
CA VAL A 285 -37.84 36.58 -18.11
C VAL A 285 -38.12 36.73 -19.61
N LYS A 286 -37.91 35.68 -20.41
CA LYS A 286 -38.25 35.69 -21.85
C LYS A 286 -39.73 35.97 -22.07
N LEU A 287 -40.61 35.35 -21.29
CA LEU A 287 -42.05 35.59 -21.37
C LEU A 287 -42.41 37.04 -20.98
N LEU A 288 -41.79 37.57 -19.93
CA LEU A 288 -41.97 38.96 -19.53
C LEU A 288 -41.51 39.95 -20.61
N TYR A 289 -40.40 39.68 -21.30
CA TYR A 289 -39.94 40.49 -22.42
C TYR A 289 -40.94 40.49 -23.59
N ILE A 290 -41.48 39.31 -23.95
CA ILE A 290 -42.52 39.20 -24.99
C ILE A 290 -43.75 40.02 -24.60
N ARG A 291 -44.16 39.94 -23.33
CA ARG A 291 -45.31 40.70 -22.82
C ARG A 291 -45.03 42.21 -22.81
N LEU A 292 -43.83 42.62 -22.44
CA LEU A 292 -43.42 44.02 -22.45
C LEU A 292 -43.43 44.58 -23.88
N ASP A 293 -42.90 43.84 -24.84
CA ASP A 293 -42.89 44.24 -26.26
C ASP A 293 -44.32 44.41 -26.80
N ALA A 294 -45.23 43.50 -26.45
CA ALA A 294 -46.64 43.61 -26.80
C ALA A 294 -47.31 44.86 -26.19
N LEU A 295 -47.00 45.19 -24.93
CA LEU A 295 -47.51 46.40 -24.28
C LEU A 295 -46.95 47.68 -24.91
N VAL A 296 -45.65 47.71 -25.22
CA VAL A 296 -45.02 48.84 -25.93
C VAL A 296 -45.70 49.06 -27.27
N LYS A 297 -45.95 47.99 -28.04
CA LYS A 297 -46.67 48.09 -29.31
C LYS A 297 -48.08 48.66 -29.14
N GLN A 298 -48.85 48.19 -28.15
CA GLN A 298 -50.18 48.73 -27.85
C GLN A 298 -50.15 50.22 -27.47
N ILE A 299 -49.15 50.65 -26.68
CA ILE A 299 -48.97 52.07 -26.33
C ILE A 299 -48.70 52.90 -27.60
N THR A 300 -47.80 52.45 -28.48
CA THR A 300 -47.51 53.18 -29.73
C THR A 300 -48.74 53.26 -30.66
N GLU A 301 -49.54 52.21 -30.75
CA GLU A 301 -50.80 52.21 -31.50
C GLU A 301 -51.84 53.16 -30.88
N LYS A 302 -51.91 53.22 -29.55
CA LYS A 302 -52.76 54.17 -28.81
C LYS A 302 -52.32 55.60 -29.06
N ASP A 303 -51.03 55.93 -28.95
CA ASP A 303 -50.50 57.27 -29.18
C ASP A 303 -50.77 57.74 -30.62
N SER A 304 -50.62 56.84 -31.60
CA SER A 304 -50.99 57.11 -32.99
C SER A 304 -52.49 57.40 -33.14
N SER A 305 -53.34 56.67 -32.43
CA SER A 305 -54.79 56.86 -32.45
C SER A 305 -55.19 58.17 -31.78
N GLU A 306 -54.53 58.55 -30.68
CA GLU A 306 -54.74 59.82 -29.98
C GLU A 306 -54.30 61.01 -30.85
N ASN A 307 -53.17 60.92 -31.54
CA ASN A 307 -52.75 61.95 -32.48
C ASN A 307 -53.74 62.11 -33.65
N LYS A 308 -54.30 61.00 -34.15
CA LYS A 308 -55.36 61.03 -35.16
C LYS A 308 -56.63 61.67 -34.62
N LEU A 309 -57.00 61.41 -33.36
CA LEU A 309 -58.13 62.05 -32.70
C LEU A 309 -57.93 63.56 -32.59
N LYS A 310 -56.78 64.03 -32.09
CA LYS A 310 -56.44 65.47 -32.00
C LYS A 310 -56.51 66.15 -33.36
N PHE A 311 -56.05 65.49 -34.42
CA PHE A 311 -56.18 66.02 -35.78
C PHE A 311 -57.64 66.14 -36.22
N MET A 312 -58.50 65.15 -35.92
CA MET A 312 -59.93 65.24 -36.23
C MET A 312 -60.62 66.34 -35.40
N GLU A 313 -60.29 66.48 -34.11
CA GLU A 313 -60.80 67.56 -33.26
C GLU A 313 -60.43 68.93 -33.83
N GLN A 314 -59.18 69.11 -34.29
CA GLN A 314 -58.76 70.34 -34.95
C GLN A 314 -59.53 70.61 -36.25
N GLN A 315 -59.81 69.59 -37.06
CA GLN A 315 -60.64 69.76 -38.26
C GLN A 315 -62.06 70.19 -37.90
N ILE A 316 -62.66 69.58 -36.87
CA ILE A 316 -63.99 69.95 -36.38
C ILE A 316 -63.99 71.40 -35.88
N ALA A 317 -62.99 71.80 -35.09
CA ALA A 317 -62.86 73.17 -34.60
C ALA A 317 -62.74 74.19 -35.76
N ASN A 318 -61.94 73.87 -36.78
CA ASN A 318 -61.82 74.72 -37.97
C ASN A 318 -63.16 74.82 -38.75
N GLN A 319 -63.89 73.70 -38.89
CA GLN A 319 -65.21 73.68 -39.52
C GLN A 319 -66.22 74.50 -38.71
N GLN A 320 -66.22 74.36 -37.38
CA GLN A 320 -67.08 75.15 -36.49
C GLN A 320 -66.78 76.65 -36.62
N GLY A 321 -65.51 77.06 -36.63
CA GLY A 321 -65.13 78.46 -36.86
C GLY A 321 -65.60 78.97 -38.22
N THR A 322 -65.46 78.18 -39.28
CA THR A 322 -65.96 78.53 -40.63
C THR A 322 -67.49 78.67 -40.64
N ILE A 323 -68.21 77.77 -39.95
CA ILE A 323 -69.66 77.84 -39.81
C ILE A 323 -70.07 79.10 -39.05
N GLU A 324 -69.34 79.48 -38.00
CA GLU A 324 -69.60 80.67 -37.20
C GLU A 324 -69.36 81.96 -38.00
N GLU A 325 -68.28 82.02 -38.78
CA GLU A 325 -68.02 83.12 -39.73
C GLU A 325 -69.13 83.22 -40.79
N LEU A 326 -69.55 82.10 -41.38
CA LEU A 326 -70.66 82.05 -42.34
C LEU A 326 -71.97 82.49 -41.69
N ARG A 327 -72.23 82.08 -40.45
CA ARG A 327 -73.43 82.47 -39.69
C ARG A 327 -73.43 83.98 -39.43
N SER A 328 -72.31 84.55 -38.97
CA SER A 328 -72.17 85.99 -38.76
C SER A 328 -72.31 86.79 -40.07
N GLY A 329 -71.72 86.29 -41.17
CA GLY A 329 -71.87 86.88 -42.50
C GLY A 329 -73.31 86.83 -43.02
N LEU A 330 -74.02 85.73 -42.79
CA LEU A 330 -75.44 85.59 -43.13
C LEU A 330 -76.29 86.58 -42.32
N GLU A 331 -76.04 86.69 -41.01
CA GLU A 331 -76.75 87.61 -40.10
C GLU A 331 -76.55 89.07 -40.53
N GLN A 332 -75.32 89.49 -40.80
CA GLN A 332 -75.05 90.83 -41.33
C GLN A 332 -75.73 91.10 -42.68
N THR A 333 -75.78 90.09 -43.55
CA THR A 333 -76.43 90.22 -44.86
C THR A 333 -77.95 90.32 -44.70
N LEU A 334 -78.52 89.55 -43.78
CA LEU A 334 -79.93 89.61 -43.41
C LEU A 334 -80.30 90.97 -42.83
N ASP A 335 -79.48 91.52 -41.93
CA ASP A 335 -79.69 92.86 -41.37
C ASP A 335 -79.66 93.95 -42.44
N ARG A 336 -78.72 93.88 -43.39
CA ARG A 336 -78.68 94.79 -44.54
C ARG A 336 -79.90 94.65 -45.43
N ALA A 337 -80.37 93.42 -45.67
CA ALA A 337 -81.58 93.16 -46.44
C ALA A 337 -82.82 93.75 -45.73
N ASN A 338 -82.95 93.55 -44.43
CA ASN A 338 -84.02 94.12 -43.60
C ASN A 338 -83.98 95.66 -43.61
N PHE A 339 -82.79 96.27 -43.55
CA PHE A 339 -82.61 97.71 -43.69
C PHE A 339 -83.02 98.21 -45.08
N ALA A 340 -82.60 97.53 -46.14
CA ALA A 340 -82.98 97.87 -47.50
C ALA A 340 -84.50 97.71 -47.73
N GLU A 341 -85.12 96.69 -47.14
CA GLU A 341 -86.57 96.49 -47.17
C GLU A 341 -87.31 97.62 -46.45
N THR A 342 -86.85 98.04 -45.27
CA THR A 342 -87.42 99.19 -44.57
C THR A 342 -87.23 100.51 -45.32
N GLU A 343 -86.09 100.73 -45.99
CA GLU A 343 -85.94 101.87 -46.90
C GLU A 343 -86.86 101.79 -48.11
N LEU A 344 -87.02 100.62 -48.73
CA LEU A 344 -87.93 100.43 -49.86
C LEU A 344 -89.39 100.68 -49.47
N ILE A 345 -89.79 100.27 -48.25
CA ILE A 345 -91.08 100.63 -47.66
C ILE A 345 -91.21 102.15 -47.50
N LYS A 346 -90.17 102.86 -47.02
CA LYS A 346 -90.16 104.34 -46.94
C LYS A 346 -90.30 104.98 -48.32
N TYR A 347 -89.57 104.50 -49.34
CA TYR A 347 -89.68 105.00 -50.71
C TYR A 347 -91.07 104.75 -51.30
N LYS A 348 -91.67 103.57 -51.10
CA LYS A 348 -93.06 103.29 -51.49
C LYS A 348 -94.06 104.26 -50.83
N ARG A 349 -93.87 104.58 -49.54
CA ARG A 349 -94.70 105.61 -48.85
C ARG A 349 -94.50 107.01 -49.44
N LEU A 350 -93.27 107.39 -49.80
CA LEU A 350 -92.97 108.67 -50.47
C LEU A 350 -93.55 108.75 -51.88
N GLN A 351 -93.50 107.65 -52.64
CA GLN A 351 -94.13 107.55 -53.97
C GLN A 351 -95.65 107.68 -53.86
N ASN A 352 -96.28 107.04 -52.88
CA ASN A 352 -97.71 107.19 -52.61
C ASN A 352 -98.09 108.61 -52.14
N ASN A 353 -97.19 109.35 -51.49
CA ASN A 353 -97.44 110.73 -51.06
C ASN A 353 -97.29 111.78 -52.19
N ASN A 354 -96.56 111.48 -53.27
CA ASN A 354 -96.46 112.37 -54.45
C ASN A 354 -97.57 112.14 -55.49
N THR A 355 -98.46 111.18 -55.25
CA THR A 355 -99.69 110.97 -56.03
C THR A 355 -100.85 110.82 -55.06
N SER A 356 -101.38 111.95 -54.58
CA SER A 356 -102.65 111.97 -53.85
C SER A 356 -103.64 112.90 -54.54
N ILE A 357 -104.58 112.31 -55.29
CA ILE A 357 -105.98 112.77 -55.35
C ILE A 357 -106.88 111.52 -55.38
N GLN A 358 -107.80 111.48 -54.40
CA GLN A 358 -109.06 110.74 -54.29
C GLN A 358 -109.11 109.32 -53.70
N ASN A 359 -109.29 109.31 -52.37
CA ASN A 359 -110.38 108.69 -51.61
C ASN A 359 -111.40 107.81 -52.38
N ASN A 360 -111.57 106.56 -51.93
CA ASN A 360 -112.88 106.14 -51.39
C ASN A 360 -112.75 104.98 -50.38
N THR A 361 -113.51 105.10 -49.29
CA THR A 361 -113.53 104.30 -48.05
C THR A 361 -114.64 103.25 -48.04
N ASN A 362 -114.35 102.07 -47.46
CA ASN A 362 -115.13 101.29 -46.47
C ASN A 362 -114.58 99.85 -46.37
N SER A 363 -113.81 99.50 -45.32
CA SER A 363 -114.19 98.98 -43.98
C SER A 363 -114.26 97.44 -43.96
N ASN A 364 -113.51 96.68 -43.14
CA ASN A 364 -113.63 96.65 -41.68
C ASN A 364 -112.45 95.91 -40.97
N THR A 365 -111.92 96.57 -39.93
CA THR A 365 -111.55 96.11 -38.57
C THR A 365 -110.55 94.96 -38.32
N ASP A 366 -109.32 95.33 -37.94
CA ASP A 366 -108.64 95.21 -36.61
C ASP A 366 -109.33 94.45 -35.44
N PRO A 367 -108.61 93.98 -34.38
CA PRO A 367 -107.32 94.55 -33.92
C PRO A 367 -106.19 93.58 -33.49
N ASP A 368 -105.01 94.19 -33.50
CA ASP A 368 -103.81 93.97 -32.67
C ASP A 368 -103.92 93.07 -31.43
N ASN A 369 -102.88 92.24 -31.25
CA ASN A 369 -102.09 92.32 -30.03
C ASN A 369 -100.65 91.85 -30.27
N SER A 370 -99.71 92.73 -29.97
CA SER A 370 -98.27 92.52 -29.84
C SER A 370 -97.91 91.37 -28.88
N ILE A 371 -96.78 90.69 -29.09
CA ILE A 371 -95.68 90.50 -28.12
C ILE A 371 -94.50 89.73 -28.76
N SER A 372 -93.35 90.40 -28.73
CA SER A 372 -91.97 89.94 -28.48
C SER A 372 -91.38 88.71 -29.18
N LEU A 373 -90.32 89.01 -29.96
CA LEU A 373 -89.12 88.19 -30.16
C LEU A 373 -88.63 87.55 -28.85
N HIS A 374 -88.20 86.28 -28.93
CA HIS A 374 -86.81 85.90 -28.67
C HIS A 374 -86.55 84.43 -29.09
N ASP A 375 -85.59 84.28 -30.00
CA ASP A 375 -84.73 83.11 -30.11
C ASP A 375 -83.97 82.91 -28.77
N ASP A 376 -83.82 81.67 -28.32
CA ASP A 376 -82.58 80.91 -28.47
C ASP A 376 -82.47 79.72 -27.49
N LEU A 377 -81.80 78.67 -28.01
CA LEU A 377 -80.91 77.73 -27.30
C LEU A 377 -81.50 76.81 -26.22
N ASN A 378 -81.82 75.58 -26.63
CA ASN A 378 -81.68 74.41 -25.76
C ASN A 378 -80.34 73.71 -26.02
N SER A 379 -79.38 73.99 -25.15
CA SER A 379 -78.12 73.26 -24.98
C SER A 379 -78.21 72.34 -23.76
N CYS A 380 -77.71 71.11 -23.94
CA CYS A 380 -77.13 70.18 -22.96
C CYS A 380 -77.44 70.39 -21.46
N LYS A 381 -78.20 69.43 -20.90
CA LYS A 381 -78.10 69.10 -19.46
C LYS A 381 -76.80 68.32 -19.21
N ILE A 382 -75.83 69.00 -18.61
CA ILE A 382 -74.78 68.41 -17.79
C ILE A 382 -75.21 68.64 -16.34
N GLU A 383 -75.35 67.56 -15.57
CA GLU A 383 -75.61 67.64 -14.13
C GLU A 383 -74.29 67.92 -13.40
N GLU A 384 -74.08 69.18 -13.01
CA GLU A 384 -73.15 69.57 -11.94
C GLU A 384 -73.96 69.83 -10.67
N ASN A 385 -73.78 68.99 -9.66
CA ASN A 385 -74.20 69.27 -8.29
C ASN A 385 -73.07 70.01 -7.58
N GLN A 386 -73.29 71.30 -7.28
CA GLN A 386 -72.49 72.06 -6.33
C GLN A 386 -73.21 72.20 -4.98
N SER A 387 -72.52 71.73 -3.95
CA SER A 387 -72.33 72.34 -2.62
C SER A 387 -73.51 73.06 -1.94
N ASN A 388 -74.00 72.46 -0.86
CA ASN A 388 -74.39 73.21 0.34
C ASN A 388 -73.15 73.34 1.25
N LEU A 389 -72.63 74.57 1.33
CA LEU A 389 -71.71 75.03 2.36
C LEU A 389 -72.55 75.46 3.56
N ASN A 390 -72.48 74.71 4.66
CA ASN A 390 -72.60 75.17 6.05
C ASN A 390 -72.60 73.94 6.94
N ASP A 391 -71.40 73.47 7.31
CA ASP A 391 -71.11 72.73 8.56
C ASP A 391 -69.61 72.36 8.53
N LEU A 392 -68.76 73.33 8.88
CA LEU A 392 -67.32 73.11 8.99
C LEU A 392 -66.76 73.91 10.18
N SER A 393 -66.88 73.37 11.39
CA SER A 393 -66.04 73.82 12.51
C SER A 393 -65.63 72.76 13.53
N ASP A 394 -66.19 71.53 13.52
CA ASP A 394 -65.95 70.58 14.63
C ASP A 394 -65.24 69.26 14.23
N HIS A 395 -64.75 69.12 12.98
CA HIS A 395 -64.10 67.87 12.51
C HIS A 395 -62.60 67.95 12.18
N GLN A 396 -61.94 69.09 12.39
CA GLN A 396 -60.51 69.22 12.07
C GLN A 396 -59.54 68.71 13.15
N THR A 397 -59.99 68.41 14.37
CA THR A 397 -59.11 67.87 15.42
C THR A 397 -59.06 66.34 15.47
N ALA A 398 -60.09 65.64 14.99
CA ALA A 398 -60.13 64.17 14.99
C ALA A 398 -59.33 63.55 13.82
N SER A 399 -59.35 64.18 12.64
CA SER A 399 -58.62 63.68 11.45
C SER A 399 -57.10 63.86 11.55
N GLN A 400 -56.62 64.93 12.19
CA GLN A 400 -55.18 65.12 12.41
C GLN A 400 -54.61 64.16 13.46
N SER A 401 -55.41 63.78 14.46
CA SER A 401 -55.04 62.78 15.48
C SER A 401 -54.79 61.40 14.86
N ASP A 402 -55.64 60.97 13.93
CA ASP A 402 -55.54 59.67 13.26
C ASP A 402 -54.36 59.59 12.29
N ASP A 403 -54.07 60.67 11.56
CA ASP A 403 -52.92 60.72 10.65
C ASP A 403 -51.60 60.82 11.43
N PHE A 404 -51.57 61.53 12.55
CA PHE A 404 -50.39 61.59 13.42
C PHE A 404 -50.14 60.25 14.15
N ALA A 405 -51.20 59.55 14.55
CA ALA A 405 -51.10 58.20 15.11
C ALA A 405 -50.56 57.20 14.07
N LYS A 406 -51.09 57.21 12.84
CA LYS A 406 -50.58 56.36 11.73
C LYS A 406 -49.14 56.67 11.38
N LEU A 407 -48.75 57.95 11.38
CA LEU A 407 -47.37 58.36 11.12
C LEU A 407 -46.42 57.88 12.24
N LYS A 408 -46.85 57.98 13.51
CA LYS A 408 -46.10 57.49 14.67
C LYS A 408 -45.93 55.98 14.64
N THR A 409 -46.96 55.22 14.26
CA THR A 409 -46.86 53.76 14.09
C THR A 409 -45.92 53.39 12.94
N ARG A 410 -45.95 54.13 11.82
CA ARG A 410 -45.01 53.93 10.70
C ARG A 410 -43.57 54.24 11.10
N LEU A 411 -43.33 55.32 11.85
CA LEU A 411 -41.99 55.65 12.35
C LEU A 411 -41.45 54.59 13.30
N GLN A 412 -42.29 54.06 14.19
CA GLN A 412 -41.90 52.94 15.07
C GLN A 412 -41.60 51.66 14.27
N LEU A 413 -42.35 51.38 13.21
CA LEU A 413 -42.08 50.25 12.32
C LEU A 413 -40.73 50.40 11.61
N ILE A 414 -40.43 51.61 11.12
CA ILE A 414 -39.16 51.93 10.45
C ILE A 414 -37.98 51.85 11.43
N GLU A 415 -38.13 52.34 12.67
CA GLU A 415 -37.09 52.19 13.71
C GLU A 415 -36.86 50.72 14.08
N TYR A 416 -37.93 49.91 14.13
CA TYR A 416 -37.83 48.48 14.38
C TYR A 416 -37.11 47.75 13.23
N GLU A 417 -37.52 47.98 11.98
CA GLU A 417 -36.87 47.40 10.79
C GLU A 417 -35.39 47.83 10.68
N LYS A 418 -35.08 49.09 11.04
CA LYS A 418 -33.70 49.58 11.08
C LYS A 418 -32.88 48.86 12.15
N SER A 419 -33.42 48.65 13.34
CA SER A 419 -32.77 47.89 14.41
C SER A 419 -32.53 46.44 14.00
N GLU A 420 -33.51 45.81 13.33
CA GLU A 420 -33.41 44.44 12.86
C GLU A 420 -32.34 44.30 11.75
N LEU A 421 -32.26 45.27 10.84
CA LEU A 421 -31.21 45.35 9.82
C LEU A 421 -29.81 45.58 10.41
N GLU A 422 -29.67 46.43 11.43
CA GLU A 422 -28.40 46.65 12.13
C GLU A 422 -27.95 45.37 12.88
N GLU A 423 -28.88 44.63 13.46
CA GLU A 423 -28.59 43.37 14.15
C GLU A 423 -28.18 42.26 13.15
N LEU A 424 -28.86 42.19 12.00
CA LEU A 424 -28.55 41.25 10.92
C LEU A 424 -27.18 41.55 10.28
N ASN A 425 -26.84 42.82 10.09
CA ASN A 425 -25.55 43.25 9.55
C ASN A 425 -24.41 42.97 10.54
N ASN A 426 -24.62 43.18 11.84
CA ASN A 426 -23.65 42.79 12.87
C ASN A 426 -23.43 41.27 12.93
N CYS A 427 -24.49 40.48 12.75
CA CYS A 427 -24.41 39.03 12.74
C CYS A 427 -23.66 38.51 11.50
N GLN A 428 -23.94 39.09 10.32
CA GLN A 428 -23.20 38.77 9.09
C GLN A 428 -21.73 39.19 9.15
N SER A 429 -21.44 40.37 9.68
CA SER A 429 -20.06 40.88 9.84
C SER A 429 -19.22 39.96 10.75
N LYS A 430 -19.80 39.47 11.86
CA LYS A 430 -19.14 38.47 12.72
C LYS A 430 -18.87 37.16 12.00
N ASN A 431 -19.85 36.66 11.23
CA ASN A 431 -19.72 35.40 10.49
C ASN A 431 -18.67 35.50 9.37
N ILE A 432 -18.58 36.65 8.69
CA ILE A 432 -17.53 36.93 7.69
C ILE A 432 -16.15 36.98 8.34
N LEU A 433 -16.01 37.64 9.50
CA LEU A 433 -14.74 37.71 10.23
C LEU A 433 -14.27 36.33 10.72
N GLU A 434 -15.20 35.48 11.15
CA GLU A 434 -14.90 34.12 11.60
C GLU A 434 -14.45 33.22 10.44
N LYS A 435 -15.14 33.31 9.29
CA LYS A 435 -14.71 32.64 8.05
C LYS A 435 -13.36 33.16 7.54
N ALA A 436 -13.07 34.45 7.67
CA ALA A 436 -11.77 35.01 7.29
C ALA A 436 -10.63 34.42 8.15
N LYS A 437 -10.84 34.28 9.46
CA LYS A 437 -9.89 33.62 10.38
C LYS A 437 -9.72 32.13 10.08
N GLU A 438 -10.78 31.46 9.64
CA GLU A 438 -10.73 30.06 9.24
C GLU A 438 -9.94 29.88 7.93
N ILE A 439 -10.16 30.74 6.93
CA ILE A 439 -9.37 30.78 5.70
C ILE A 439 -7.89 31.04 5.99
N GLU A 440 -7.58 31.93 6.94
CA GLU A 440 -6.20 32.22 7.32
C GLU A 440 -5.51 31.03 8.02
N ARG A 441 -6.25 30.28 8.85
CA ARG A 441 -5.77 29.00 9.40
C ARG A 441 -5.50 27.97 8.31
N PHE A 442 -6.43 27.78 7.36
CA PHE A 442 -6.22 26.86 6.24
C PHE A 442 -5.02 27.26 5.38
N LYS A 443 -4.78 28.56 5.19
CA LYS A 443 -3.62 29.04 4.45
C LYS A 443 -2.30 28.68 5.15
N GLN A 444 -2.23 28.85 6.47
CA GLN A 444 -1.06 28.46 7.26
C GLN A 444 -0.82 26.94 7.23
N GLU A 445 -1.89 26.15 7.30
CA GLU A 445 -1.82 24.69 7.20
C GLU A 445 -1.34 24.23 5.82
N CYS A 446 -1.85 24.83 4.74
CA CYS A 446 -1.37 24.56 3.38
C CYS A 446 0.13 24.90 3.22
N GLU A 447 0.59 26.00 3.80
CA GLU A 447 2.00 26.40 3.72
C GLU A 447 2.91 25.44 4.52
N SER A 448 2.44 24.95 5.67
CA SER A 448 3.10 23.89 6.43
C SER A 448 3.20 22.60 5.63
N ASN A 449 2.09 22.14 5.04
CA ASN A 449 2.04 20.91 4.24
C ASN A 449 2.92 21.01 2.99
N GLN A 450 3.00 22.20 2.37
CA GLN A 450 3.88 22.43 1.22
C GLN A 450 5.36 22.33 1.60
N ASN A 451 5.74 22.81 2.78
CA ASN A 451 7.10 22.68 3.30
C ASN A 451 7.45 21.22 3.66
N GLU A 452 6.49 20.48 4.20
CA GLU A 452 6.67 19.05 4.50
C GLU A 452 6.81 18.21 3.22
N LEU A 453 6.01 18.52 2.19
CA LEU A 453 6.13 17.89 0.87
C LEU A 453 7.52 18.12 0.26
N LYS A 454 8.06 19.35 0.36
CA LYS A 454 9.43 19.65 -0.10
C LYS A 454 10.49 18.83 0.66
N LYS A 455 10.33 18.64 1.98
CA LYS A 455 11.23 17.79 2.77
C LYS A 455 11.14 16.33 2.36
N MET A 456 9.94 15.82 2.06
CA MET A 456 9.77 14.45 1.57
C MET A 456 10.41 14.26 0.19
N GLN A 457 10.23 15.20 -0.73
CA GLN A 457 10.88 15.16 -2.05
C GLN A 457 12.41 15.18 -1.95
N GLN A 458 12.98 15.94 -1.01
CA GLN A 458 14.42 15.91 -0.74
C GLN A 458 14.90 14.56 -0.19
N LYS A 459 14.13 13.94 0.71
CA LYS A 459 14.44 12.59 1.22
C LYS A 459 14.36 11.54 0.14
N GLU A 460 13.37 11.63 -0.75
CA GLU A 460 13.20 10.72 -1.89
C GLU A 460 14.37 10.85 -2.87
N ALA A 461 14.80 12.07 -3.20
CA ALA A 461 15.97 12.30 -4.04
C ALA A 461 17.26 11.69 -3.45
N LEU A 462 17.48 11.85 -2.14
CA LEU A 462 18.62 11.23 -1.43
C LEU A 462 18.53 9.69 -1.44
N PHE A 463 17.32 9.14 -1.35
CA PHE A 463 17.12 7.68 -1.41
C PHE A 463 17.42 7.11 -2.79
N ILE A 464 16.98 7.80 -3.85
CA ILE A 464 17.29 7.43 -5.24
C ILE A 464 18.80 7.47 -5.49
N GLU A 465 19.49 8.52 -5.02
CA GLU A 465 20.95 8.64 -5.13
C GLU A 465 21.67 7.49 -4.40
N LYS A 466 21.23 7.17 -3.17
CA LYS A 466 21.79 6.05 -2.40
C LYS A 466 21.58 4.71 -3.10
N ASN A 467 20.39 4.47 -3.66
CA ASN A 467 20.13 3.23 -4.41
C ASN A 467 21.00 3.12 -5.66
N LYS A 468 21.22 4.23 -6.37
CA LYS A 468 22.11 4.26 -7.53
C LYS A 468 23.55 3.90 -7.14
N ASN A 469 24.05 4.42 -6.02
CA ASN A 469 25.38 4.07 -5.51
C ASN A 469 25.47 2.59 -5.12
N ILE A 470 24.44 2.03 -4.47
CA ILE A 470 24.38 0.60 -4.13
C ILE A 470 24.38 -0.27 -5.40
N GLU A 471 23.66 0.14 -6.44
CA GLU A 471 23.62 -0.57 -7.72
C GLU A 471 24.99 -0.55 -8.43
N GLU A 472 25.70 0.58 -8.35
CA GLU A 472 27.05 0.72 -8.87
C GLU A 472 28.07 -0.14 -8.09
N GLU A 473 28.01 -0.16 -6.75
CA GLU A 473 28.81 -1.04 -5.90
C GLU A 473 28.54 -2.53 -6.21
N ASN A 474 27.27 -2.92 -6.37
CA ASN A 474 26.89 -4.28 -6.73
C ASN A 474 27.43 -4.68 -8.12
N SER A 475 27.42 -3.76 -9.08
CA SER A 475 28.01 -3.97 -10.41
C SER A 475 29.53 -4.19 -10.32
N GLN A 476 30.21 -3.40 -9.48
CA GLN A 476 31.64 -3.57 -9.22
C GLN A 476 31.94 -4.92 -8.55
N LEU A 477 31.17 -5.31 -7.53
CA LEU A 477 31.26 -6.61 -6.85
C LEU A 477 31.05 -7.78 -7.80
N LYS A 478 30.06 -7.68 -8.70
CA LYS A 478 29.80 -8.71 -9.71
C LYS A 478 30.98 -8.87 -10.67
N ASN A 479 31.65 -7.77 -11.02
CA ASN A 479 32.84 -7.79 -11.86
C ASN A 479 34.06 -8.37 -11.14
N THR A 480 34.25 -8.09 -9.84
CA THR A 480 35.32 -8.73 -9.06
C THR A 480 35.08 -10.22 -8.86
N ILE A 481 33.84 -10.65 -8.59
CA ILE A 481 33.50 -12.08 -8.52
C ILE A 481 33.86 -12.79 -9.83
N LYS A 482 33.44 -12.25 -10.98
CA LYS A 482 33.80 -12.84 -12.29
C LYS A 482 35.31 -12.94 -12.52
N ARG A 483 36.10 -11.96 -12.05
CA ARG A 483 37.56 -12.00 -12.14
C ARG A 483 38.15 -13.08 -11.23
N LEU A 484 37.61 -13.24 -10.03
CA LEU A 484 38.04 -14.28 -9.10
C LEU A 484 37.69 -15.68 -9.61
N GLU A 485 36.49 -15.87 -10.16
CA GLU A 485 36.09 -17.12 -10.81
C GLU A 485 37.01 -17.46 -11.99
N ALA A 486 37.35 -16.49 -12.83
CA ALA A 486 38.30 -16.68 -13.93
C ALA A 486 39.71 -17.05 -13.42
N ALA A 487 40.18 -16.42 -12.33
CA ALA A 487 41.46 -16.75 -11.72
C ALA A 487 41.48 -18.15 -11.09
N GLN A 488 40.37 -18.55 -10.45
CA GLN A 488 40.17 -19.89 -9.91
C GLN A 488 40.24 -20.94 -11.02
N PHE A 489 39.55 -20.70 -12.14
CA PHE A 489 39.54 -21.61 -13.28
C PHE A 489 40.94 -21.79 -13.90
N ILE A 490 41.73 -20.71 -13.96
CA ILE A 490 43.12 -20.76 -14.43
C ILE A 490 44.00 -21.55 -13.44
N SER A 491 43.81 -21.36 -12.14
CA SER A 491 44.51 -22.12 -11.09
C SER A 491 44.20 -23.62 -11.17
N ASP A 492 42.93 -23.98 -11.30
CA ASP A 492 42.49 -25.37 -11.37
C ASP A 492 42.98 -26.05 -12.66
N TYR A 493 42.99 -25.34 -13.78
CA TYR A 493 43.55 -25.82 -15.04
C TYR A 493 45.07 -26.07 -14.94
N ASN A 494 45.81 -25.15 -14.31
CA ASN A 494 47.25 -25.30 -14.11
C ASN A 494 47.58 -26.48 -13.19
N ASN A 495 46.82 -26.68 -12.11
CA ASN A 495 46.99 -27.83 -11.21
C ASN A 495 46.70 -29.17 -11.92
N LEU A 496 45.67 -29.22 -12.76
CA LEU A 496 45.36 -30.41 -13.56
C LEU A 496 46.47 -30.74 -14.57
N HIS A 497 47.04 -29.71 -15.20
CA HIS A 497 48.14 -29.88 -16.16
C HIS A 497 49.42 -30.37 -15.48
N VAL A 498 49.73 -29.90 -14.27
CA VAL A 498 50.87 -30.36 -13.46
C VAL A 498 50.68 -31.83 -13.04
N GLN A 499 49.47 -32.21 -12.60
CA GLN A 499 49.16 -33.61 -12.27
C GLN A 499 49.29 -34.54 -13.48
N GLN A 500 48.83 -34.13 -14.66
CA GLN A 500 48.97 -34.93 -15.89
C GLN A 500 50.43 -35.10 -16.33
N GLN A 501 51.28 -34.08 -16.16
CA GLN A 501 52.72 -34.20 -16.44
C GLN A 501 53.43 -35.15 -15.46
N GLN A 502 53.06 -35.13 -14.17
CA GLN A 502 53.61 -36.05 -13.17
C GLN A 502 53.17 -37.50 -13.40
N GLN A 503 51.94 -37.74 -13.87
CA GLN A 503 51.50 -39.09 -14.22
C GLN A 503 52.20 -39.64 -15.48
N LYS A 504 52.45 -38.81 -16.50
CA LYS A 504 53.17 -39.23 -17.72
C LYS A 504 54.63 -39.60 -17.43
N SER A 505 55.31 -38.88 -16.55
CA SER A 505 56.70 -39.21 -16.18
C SER A 505 56.79 -40.51 -15.39
N SER A 506 55.85 -40.76 -14.46
CA SER A 506 55.80 -42.01 -13.69
C SER A 506 55.55 -43.22 -14.60
N PHE A 507 54.59 -43.12 -15.53
CA PHE A 507 54.21 -44.22 -16.43
C PHE A 507 55.33 -44.61 -17.42
N SER A 508 56.06 -43.62 -17.93
CA SER A 508 57.21 -43.86 -18.82
C SER A 508 58.36 -44.59 -18.10
N SER A 509 58.59 -44.30 -16.82
CA SER A 509 59.65 -44.92 -16.03
C SER A 509 59.39 -46.39 -15.72
N THR A 510 58.12 -46.77 -15.51
CA THR A 510 57.70 -48.15 -15.24
C THR A 510 57.78 -49.02 -16.49
N LEU A 511 57.43 -48.46 -17.67
CA LEU A 511 57.56 -49.15 -18.96
C LEU A 511 59.03 -49.40 -19.33
N PHE A 512 59.91 -48.41 -19.13
CA PHE A 512 61.35 -48.58 -19.39
C PHE A 512 61.99 -49.64 -18.50
N LYS A 513 61.59 -49.74 -17.23
CA LYS A 513 62.06 -50.81 -16.33
C LYS A 513 61.61 -52.19 -16.80
N LYS A 514 60.34 -52.36 -17.21
CA LYS A 514 59.83 -53.65 -17.71
C LYS A 514 60.53 -54.11 -19.00
N PHE A 515 60.80 -53.20 -19.94
CA PHE A 515 61.52 -53.52 -21.18
C PHE A 515 62.97 -53.99 -20.91
N LYS A 516 63.64 -53.40 -19.92
CA LYS A 516 65.01 -53.79 -19.55
C LYS A 516 65.08 -55.21 -18.99
N TRP A 517 64.09 -55.62 -18.19
CA TRP A 517 64.00 -56.99 -17.67
C TRP A 517 63.70 -58.03 -18.76
N ILE A 518 62.84 -57.70 -19.72
CA ILE A 518 62.54 -58.58 -20.86
C ILE A 518 63.80 -58.77 -21.72
N SER A 519 64.57 -57.71 -21.99
CA SER A 519 65.82 -57.80 -22.74
C SER A 519 66.86 -58.67 -22.05
N ILE A 520 67.01 -58.55 -20.71
CA ILE A 520 67.93 -59.40 -19.94
C ILE A 520 67.47 -60.87 -19.99
N PHE A 521 66.18 -61.12 -19.87
CA PHE A 521 65.62 -62.47 -19.94
C PHE A 521 65.87 -63.14 -21.29
N CYS A 522 65.69 -62.42 -22.40
CA CYS A 522 65.96 -62.93 -23.75
C CYS A 522 67.45 -63.27 -23.97
N VAL A 523 68.37 -62.44 -23.45
CA VAL A 523 69.82 -62.70 -23.55
C VAL A 523 70.21 -63.94 -22.74
N SER A 524 69.65 -64.12 -21.54
CA SER A 524 69.89 -65.32 -20.73
C SER A 524 69.40 -66.60 -21.40
N ILE A 525 68.23 -66.57 -22.05
CA ILE A 525 67.72 -67.73 -22.80
C ILE A 525 68.64 -68.06 -23.99
N ALA A 526 69.08 -67.05 -24.74
CA ALA A 526 69.98 -67.27 -25.87
C ALA A 526 71.32 -67.88 -25.44
N LEU A 527 71.87 -67.46 -24.29
CA LEU A 527 73.08 -68.04 -23.71
C LEU A 527 72.89 -69.51 -23.30
N ILE A 528 71.73 -69.87 -22.74
CA ILE A 528 71.41 -71.26 -22.38
C ILE A 528 71.37 -72.14 -23.63
N PHE A 529 70.69 -71.68 -24.69
CA PHE A 529 70.65 -72.42 -25.97
C PHE A 529 72.02 -72.57 -26.61
N TRP A 530 72.85 -71.53 -26.56
CA TRP A 530 74.23 -71.59 -27.04
C TRP A 530 75.06 -72.61 -26.24
N PHE A 531 74.89 -72.66 -24.92
CA PHE A 531 75.60 -73.60 -24.06
C PHE A 531 75.16 -75.05 -24.30
N LEU A 532 73.86 -75.28 -24.49
CA LEU A 532 73.32 -76.61 -24.83
C LEU A 532 73.84 -77.09 -26.19
N TRP A 533 73.84 -76.21 -27.19
CA TRP A 533 74.41 -76.52 -28.50
C TRP A 533 75.91 -76.82 -28.41
N PHE A 534 76.66 -76.07 -27.59
CA PHE A 534 78.09 -76.31 -27.39
C PHE A 534 78.37 -77.67 -26.73
N ILE A 535 77.55 -78.07 -25.75
CA ILE A 535 77.64 -79.40 -25.11
C ILE A 535 77.36 -80.50 -26.12
N GLU A 536 76.31 -80.36 -26.93
CA GLU A 536 75.96 -81.34 -27.98
C GLU A 536 77.08 -81.47 -29.02
N PHE A 537 77.65 -80.34 -29.46
CA PHE A 537 78.79 -80.30 -30.37
C PHE A 537 80.05 -80.94 -29.78
N THR A 538 80.35 -80.71 -28.49
CA THR A 538 81.51 -81.34 -27.84
C THR A 538 81.30 -82.84 -27.62
N LEU A 539 80.08 -83.27 -27.30
CA LEU A 539 79.73 -84.70 -27.24
C LEU A 539 79.88 -85.38 -28.60
N GLU A 540 79.45 -84.73 -29.68
CA GLU A 540 79.56 -85.26 -31.04
C GLU A 540 81.03 -85.41 -31.49
N ILE A 541 81.88 -84.42 -31.18
CA ILE A 541 83.33 -84.52 -31.43
C ILE A 541 83.98 -85.64 -30.59
N THR A 542 83.59 -85.77 -29.33
CA THR A 542 84.15 -86.80 -28.44
C THR A 542 83.71 -88.20 -28.86
N TYR A 543 82.52 -88.34 -29.43
CA TYR A 543 82.02 -89.60 -29.99
C TYR A 543 82.71 -89.99 -31.30
N LEU A 544 83.21 -89.02 -32.07
CA LEU A 544 84.00 -89.26 -33.29
C LEU A 544 85.48 -89.60 -33.02
N GLN A 545 85.96 -89.45 -31.79
CA GLN A 545 87.35 -89.74 -31.38
C GLN A 545 87.53 -91.05 -30.59
N ASN A 546 86.43 -91.74 -30.25
CA ASN A 546 86.42 -93.13 -29.76
C ASN A 546 85.89 -94.06 -30.84
#